data_AF-K2DIF6-F1
#
_entry.id   AF-K2DIF6-F1
#
_cell.length_a   1.000
_cell.length_b   1.000
_cell.length_c   1.000
_cell.angle_alpha   90.00
_cell.angle_beta   90.00
_cell.angle_gamma   90.00
#
_symmetry.space_group_name_H-M   'P 1'
#
loop_
_entity.id
_entity.type
_entity.pdbx_description
1 polymer ?
#
loop_
_entity_poly.entity_id
_entity_poly.type
_entity_poly.pdbx_seq_one_letter_code
_entity_poly.pdbx_strand_id
1 'polypeptide(L)'
;MSLDPGTKGTAPFSVNLTAAGTSTSSAITQVTFDFGDGETQDVTDAGGIGTNSVSVLTSHTYATSGTFTSKATITDEEGNTDTGSCVATVSVEGDTQATPTETIASPSPLPPTGPTGLITVGAIGVLLAFIGGILLLAL
;
A
#
# COMPACT_ATOMS: atom_id res chain seq x y z
N MET A 1 15.89 2.52 -14.69
CA MET A 1 15.21 1.57 -13.78
C MET A 1 14.55 0.49 -14.58
N SER A 2 14.64 -0.76 -14.11
CA SER A 2 13.92 -1.89 -14.67
C SER A 2 12.86 -2.36 -13.68
N LEU A 3 11.71 -2.82 -14.17
CA LEU A 3 10.65 -3.40 -13.36
C LEU A 3 10.30 -4.79 -13.87
N ASP A 4 10.19 -5.75 -12.95
CA ASP A 4 9.82 -7.15 -13.20
C ASP A 4 8.64 -7.53 -12.29
N PRO A 5 7.57 -8.19 -12.79
CA PRO A 5 7.39 -8.74 -14.14
C PRO A 5 7.02 -7.71 -15.22
N GLY A 6 6.81 -6.44 -14.83
CA GLY A 6 6.50 -5.36 -15.77
C GLY A 6 5.91 -4.14 -15.07
N THR A 7 5.25 -3.29 -15.85
CA THR A 7 4.67 -2.01 -15.40
C THR A 7 3.15 -2.00 -15.31
N LYS A 8 2.51 -3.16 -15.49
CA LYS A 8 1.05 -3.31 -15.52
C LYS A 8 0.61 -4.57 -14.79
N GLY A 9 -0.44 -4.48 -13.98
CA GLY A 9 -1.05 -5.61 -13.30
C GLY A 9 -2.31 -5.25 -12.55
N THR A 10 -2.86 -6.19 -11.78
CA THR A 10 -4.06 -6.00 -10.94
C THR A 10 -3.66 -5.92 -9.48
N ALA A 11 -4.35 -5.09 -8.70
CA ALA A 11 -4.12 -4.99 -7.26
C ALA A 11 -4.48 -6.30 -6.54
N PRO A 12 -3.70 -6.74 -5.52
CA PRO A 12 -2.38 -6.22 -5.16
C PRO A 12 -1.31 -6.61 -6.19
N PHE A 13 -0.57 -5.63 -6.72
CA PHE A 13 0.46 -5.87 -7.74
C PHE A 13 1.86 -5.73 -7.15
N SER A 14 2.58 -6.85 -7.04
CA SER A 14 3.98 -6.88 -6.60
C SER A 14 4.94 -6.73 -7.77
N VAL A 15 5.90 -5.82 -7.63
CA VAL A 15 6.97 -5.57 -8.61
C VAL A 15 8.32 -5.51 -7.94
N ASN A 16 9.33 -5.95 -8.67
CA ASN A 16 10.74 -5.79 -8.34
C ASN A 16 11.29 -4.61 -9.15
N LEU A 17 11.81 -3.60 -8.46
CA LEU A 17 12.41 -2.40 -9.02
C LEU A 17 13.94 -2.51 -8.91
N THR A 18 14.62 -2.39 -10.05
CA THR A 18 16.08 -2.31 -10.09
C THR A 18 16.51 -0.91 -10.50
N ALA A 19 17.19 -0.21 -9.61
CA ALA A 19 17.84 1.06 -9.88
C ALA A 19 19.35 0.83 -10.06
N ALA A 20 19.88 1.25 -11.21
CA ALA A 20 21.30 1.18 -11.49
C ALA A 20 21.80 2.55 -11.92
N GLY A 21 23.01 2.90 -11.50
CA GLY A 21 23.64 4.18 -11.80
C GLY A 21 25.12 4.17 -11.47
N THR A 22 25.82 5.18 -11.96
CA THR A 22 27.28 5.31 -11.80
C THR A 22 27.64 6.77 -11.52
N SER A 23 28.57 6.99 -10.61
CA SER A 23 29.16 8.30 -10.34
C SER A 23 30.60 8.36 -10.81
N THR A 24 30.98 9.46 -11.47
CA THR A 24 32.35 9.69 -11.94
C THR A 24 33.21 10.46 -10.94
N SER A 25 32.59 11.08 -9.92
CA SER A 25 33.24 11.96 -8.93
C SER A 25 33.53 11.25 -7.61
N SER A 26 32.56 10.49 -7.10
CA SER A 26 32.58 10.00 -5.71
C SER A 26 31.79 8.70 -5.53
N ALA A 27 31.96 8.07 -4.37
CA ALA A 27 31.22 6.87 -4.02
C ALA A 27 29.74 7.19 -3.79
N ILE A 28 28.86 6.29 -4.21
CA ILE A 28 27.43 6.37 -3.98
C ILE A 28 27.14 5.92 -2.56
N THR A 29 26.44 6.74 -1.76
CA THR A 29 26.19 6.48 -0.34
C THR A 29 24.76 6.06 -0.05
N GLN A 30 23.81 6.44 -0.92
CA GLN A 30 22.40 6.13 -0.72
C GLN A 30 21.66 5.99 -2.06
N VAL A 31 20.67 5.10 -2.09
CA VAL A 31 19.63 5.08 -3.12
C VAL A 31 18.27 5.14 -2.42
N THR A 32 17.49 6.17 -2.72
CA THR A 32 16.13 6.35 -2.20
C THR A 32 15.12 5.98 -3.27
N PHE A 33 14.27 5.01 -2.99
CA PHE A 33 13.10 4.66 -3.79
C PHE A 33 11.88 5.40 -3.26
N ASP A 34 11.14 6.01 -4.16
CA ASP A 34 9.82 6.59 -3.94
C ASP A 34 8.88 5.89 -4.90
N PHE A 35 7.92 5.13 -4.38
CA PHE A 35 7.07 4.28 -5.22
C PHE A 35 5.92 5.07 -5.86
N GLY A 36 5.67 6.30 -5.43
CA GLY A 36 4.61 7.16 -5.94
C GLY A 36 3.21 6.88 -5.37
N ASP A 37 3.10 5.96 -4.42
CA ASP A 37 1.88 5.68 -3.62
C ASP A 37 1.95 6.28 -2.21
N GLY A 38 3.02 7.02 -1.90
CA GLY A 38 3.28 7.62 -0.59
C GLY A 38 4.33 6.87 0.23
N GLU A 39 4.70 5.66 -0.17
CA GLU A 39 5.77 4.90 0.48
C GLU A 39 7.13 5.21 -0.14
N THR A 40 8.16 5.24 0.70
CA THR A 40 9.55 5.47 0.30
C THR A 40 10.47 4.50 1.03
N GLN A 41 11.60 4.15 0.41
CA GLN A 41 12.58 3.24 0.98
C GLN A 41 14.00 3.68 0.65
N ASP A 42 14.80 3.88 1.69
CA ASP A 42 16.23 4.16 1.58
C ASP A 42 17.05 2.87 1.63
N VAL A 43 18.06 2.80 0.75
CA VAL A 43 19.05 1.72 0.70
C VAL A 43 20.44 2.32 0.83
N THR A 44 21.20 1.88 1.83
CA THR A 44 22.52 2.45 2.19
C THR A 44 23.62 1.39 2.38
N ASP A 45 23.31 0.11 2.13
CA ASP A 45 24.22 -1.01 2.45
C ASP A 45 24.15 -2.19 1.46
N ALA A 46 23.51 -2.02 0.29
CA ALA A 46 23.32 -3.08 -0.70
C ALA A 46 23.61 -2.61 -2.14
N GLY A 47 23.71 -3.55 -3.08
CA GLY A 47 23.75 -3.22 -4.51
C GLY A 47 24.92 -2.33 -4.95
N GLY A 48 26.07 -2.37 -4.26
CA GLY A 48 27.26 -1.60 -4.63
C GLY A 48 27.42 -0.24 -3.94
N ILE A 49 26.58 0.09 -2.94
CA ILE A 49 26.76 1.27 -2.09
C ILE A 49 28.18 1.27 -1.49
N GLY A 50 28.79 2.45 -1.39
CA GLY A 50 30.19 2.64 -1.03
C GLY A 50 31.15 2.57 -2.23
N THR A 51 30.63 2.41 -3.44
CA THR A 51 31.41 2.43 -4.68
C THR A 51 30.84 3.42 -5.69
N ASN A 52 31.56 3.65 -6.78
CA ASN A 52 31.14 4.54 -7.87
C ASN A 52 30.06 3.93 -8.80
N SER A 53 29.57 2.72 -8.54
CA SER A 53 28.59 2.04 -9.38
C SER A 53 27.63 1.23 -8.53
N VAL A 54 26.33 1.38 -8.77
CA VAL A 54 25.29 0.67 -8.03
C VAL A 54 24.30 -0.02 -8.94
N SER A 55 23.74 -1.11 -8.43
CA SER A 55 22.58 -1.83 -8.96
C SER A 55 21.79 -2.38 -7.77
N VAL A 56 20.82 -1.60 -7.31
CA VAL A 56 19.99 -1.91 -6.13
C VAL A 56 18.65 -2.49 -6.57
N LEU A 57 18.27 -3.61 -5.97
CA LEU A 57 17.01 -4.32 -6.20
C LEU A 57 16.11 -4.17 -4.96
N THR A 58 14.86 -3.77 -5.19
CA THR A 58 13.85 -3.58 -4.14
C THR A 58 12.51 -4.14 -4.61
N SER A 59 11.77 -4.82 -3.73
CA SER A 59 10.40 -5.28 -4.02
C SER A 59 9.37 -4.34 -3.41
N HIS A 60 8.31 -4.00 -4.14
CA HIS A 60 7.17 -3.22 -3.64
C HIS A 60 5.83 -3.79 -4.10
N THR A 61 4.80 -3.63 -3.28
CA THR A 61 3.44 -4.10 -3.58
C THR A 61 2.46 -2.93 -3.59
N TYR A 62 1.89 -2.66 -4.76
CA TYR A 62 0.81 -1.67 -4.91
C TYR A 62 -0.53 -2.29 -4.54
N ALA A 63 -1.08 -1.89 -3.39
CA ALA A 63 -2.31 -2.45 -2.85
C ALA A 63 -3.59 -1.91 -3.52
N THR A 64 -3.53 -0.74 -4.15
CA THR A 64 -4.68 -0.06 -4.75
C THR A 64 -4.52 0.10 -6.25
N SER A 65 -5.65 0.23 -6.94
CA SER A 65 -5.65 0.60 -8.35
C SER A 65 -5.24 2.06 -8.52
N GLY A 66 -4.47 2.33 -9.56
CA GLY A 66 -3.92 3.66 -9.80
C GLY A 66 -2.75 3.64 -10.77
N THR A 67 -2.30 4.85 -11.13
CA THR A 67 -1.03 5.05 -11.83
C THR A 67 -0.04 5.64 -10.84
N PHE A 68 1.04 4.92 -10.59
CA PHE A 68 2.09 5.30 -9.65
C PHE A 68 3.37 5.63 -10.41
N THR A 69 4.03 6.72 -10.06
CA THR A 69 5.31 7.11 -10.66
C THR A 69 6.41 6.79 -9.68
N SER A 70 7.06 5.64 -9.89
CA SER A 70 8.21 5.24 -9.09
C SER A 70 9.45 6.02 -9.52
N LYS A 71 10.20 6.53 -8.55
CA LYS A 71 11.44 7.27 -8.72
C LYS A 71 12.50 6.65 -7.82
N ALA A 72 13.68 6.41 -8.37
CA ALA A 72 14.87 6.10 -7.59
C ALA A 72 15.85 7.28 -7.70
N THR A 73 16.28 7.80 -6.57
CA THR A 73 17.26 8.89 -6.46
C THR A 73 18.55 8.33 -5.89
N ILE A 74 19.62 8.45 -6.65
CA ILE A 74 20.96 8.00 -6.25
C ILE A 74 21.72 9.20 -5.70
N THR A 75 22.27 9.08 -4.51
CA THR A 75 23.01 10.14 -3.80
C THR A 75 24.45 9.69 -3.58
N ASP A 76 25.41 10.54 -3.96
CA ASP A 76 26.83 10.32 -3.69
C ASP A 76 27.29 10.88 -2.33
N GLU A 77 28.55 10.64 -1.98
CA GLU A 77 29.16 11.11 -0.73
C GLU A 77 29.21 12.63 -0.61
N GLU A 78 29.19 13.34 -1.74
CA GLU A 78 29.15 14.80 -1.81
C GLU A 78 27.71 15.34 -1.74
N GLY A 79 26.70 14.45 -1.70
CA GLY A 79 25.28 14.78 -1.64
C GLY A 79 24.67 15.09 -3.01
N ASN A 80 25.37 14.84 -4.13
CA ASN A 80 24.82 15.06 -5.45
C ASN A 80 23.84 13.94 -5.81
N THR A 81 22.67 14.35 -6.31
CA THR A 81 21.60 13.45 -6.77
C THR A 81 21.53 13.31 -8.29
N ASP A 82 22.29 14.14 -9.02
CA ASP A 82 22.40 14.10 -10.49
C ASP A 82 23.14 12.86 -11.00
N THR A 83 23.79 12.11 -10.12
CA THR A 83 24.49 10.85 -10.39
C THR A 83 23.57 9.72 -10.85
N GLY A 84 22.25 9.90 -10.71
CA GLY A 84 21.26 9.12 -11.44
C GLY A 84 19.90 9.19 -10.78
N SER A 85 18.94 9.82 -11.44
CA SER A 85 17.53 9.65 -11.11
C SER A 85 16.88 8.77 -12.16
N CYS A 86 16.30 7.65 -11.74
CA CYS A 86 15.53 6.77 -12.61
C CYS A 86 14.04 6.89 -12.31
N VAL A 87 13.21 7.01 -13.35
CA VAL A 87 11.76 7.04 -13.21
C VAL A 87 11.11 5.93 -14.03
N ALA A 88 10.02 5.37 -13.52
CA ALA A 88 9.11 4.55 -14.32
C ALA A 88 7.69 4.66 -13.77
N THR A 89 6.73 4.30 -14.61
CA THR A 89 5.32 4.35 -14.28
C THR A 89 4.77 2.95 -14.12
N VAL A 90 4.07 2.69 -13.03
CA VAL A 90 3.35 1.45 -12.75
C VAL A 90 1.85 1.73 -12.83
N SER A 91 1.13 0.90 -13.57
CA SER A 91 -0.31 1.03 -13.79
C SER A 91 -1.00 -0.20 -13.21
N VAL A 92 -1.74 0.00 -12.12
CA VAL A 92 -2.42 -1.05 -11.39
C VAL A 92 -3.91 -0.92 -11.63
N GLU A 93 -4.50 -1.96 -12.19
CA GLU A 93 -5.93 -2.07 -12.38
C GLU A 93 -6.60 -2.60 -11.11
N GLY A 94 -7.85 -2.21 -10.87
CA GLY A 94 -8.61 -2.77 -9.76
C GLY A 94 -8.82 -4.25 -9.97
N ASP A 95 -8.79 -5.02 -8.89
CA ASP A 95 -9.24 -6.40 -8.97
C ASP A 95 -10.72 -6.37 -9.37
N THR A 96 -11.05 -6.99 -10.51
CA THR A 96 -12.44 -7.20 -10.91
C THR A 96 -13.04 -8.42 -10.22
N GLN A 97 -12.31 -9.03 -9.26
CA GLN A 97 -12.90 -9.94 -8.28
C GLN A 97 -14.09 -9.23 -7.65
N ALA A 98 -15.27 -9.57 -8.17
CA ALA A 98 -16.54 -9.15 -7.62
C ALA A 98 -16.43 -9.36 -6.11
N THR A 99 -16.53 -8.28 -5.34
CA THR A 99 -17.00 -8.37 -3.96
C THR A 99 -18.10 -9.41 -4.01
N PRO A 100 -18.07 -10.51 -3.24
CA PRO A 100 -19.26 -11.32 -3.10
C PRO A 100 -20.32 -10.32 -2.63
N THR A 101 -21.23 -9.97 -3.53
CA THR A 101 -22.46 -9.31 -3.15
C THR A 101 -23.08 -10.30 -2.19
N GLU A 102 -22.87 -10.09 -0.89
CA GLU A 102 -23.73 -10.58 0.15
C GLU A 102 -25.12 -10.08 -0.26
N THR A 103 -25.82 -10.93 -1.01
CA THR A 103 -27.25 -10.76 -1.25
C THR A 103 -27.85 -10.97 0.11
N ILE A 104 -27.99 -9.88 0.86
CA ILE A 104 -28.88 -9.86 2.00
C ILE A 104 -30.26 -10.10 1.38
N ALA A 105 -30.69 -11.36 1.36
CA ALA A 105 -32.04 -11.69 0.98
C ALA A 105 -32.94 -10.85 1.87
N SER A 106 -33.69 -9.92 1.27
CA SER A 106 -34.73 -9.19 1.98
C SER A 106 -35.63 -10.24 2.65
N PRO A 107 -35.78 -10.26 3.99
CA PRO A 107 -36.73 -11.16 4.60
C PRO A 107 -38.10 -10.82 4.02
N SER A 108 -38.76 -11.82 3.43
CA SER A 108 -40.13 -11.69 2.95
C SER A 108 -40.98 -11.15 4.11
N PRO A 109 -41.82 -10.11 3.92
CA PRO A 109 -42.62 -9.56 5.00
C PRO A 109 -43.53 -10.65 5.56
N LEU A 110 -43.45 -10.87 6.88
CA LEU A 110 -44.38 -11.74 7.59
C LEU A 110 -45.81 -11.19 7.39
N PRO A 111 -46.81 -12.02 7.06
CA PRO A 111 -48.19 -11.55 6.94
C PRO A 111 -48.67 -10.93 8.25
N PRO A 112 -49.45 -9.83 8.20
CA PRO A 112 -49.93 -9.16 9.39
C PRO A 112 -50.92 -10.07 10.12
N THR A 113 -50.54 -10.55 11.31
CA THR A 113 -51.48 -11.21 12.21
C THR A 113 -51.69 -10.31 13.42
N GLY A 114 -52.73 -9.47 13.36
CA GLY A 114 -53.34 -8.91 14.57
C GLY A 114 -54.17 -9.99 15.32
N PRO A 115 -54.76 -9.70 16.50
CA PRO A 115 -55.17 -8.37 16.94
C PRO A 115 -54.68 -7.95 18.35
N THR A 116 -54.41 -6.64 18.47
CA THR A 116 -54.62 -5.72 19.60
C THR A 116 -54.73 -6.28 21.02
N GLY A 117 -53.69 -6.04 21.82
CA GLY A 117 -53.71 -5.97 23.29
C GLY A 117 -52.86 -4.78 23.76
N LEU A 118 -53.28 -4.12 24.82
CA LEU A 118 -53.18 -2.68 25.07
C LEU A 118 -52.25 -2.39 26.30
N ILE A 119 -51.38 -1.35 26.20
CA ILE A 119 -50.65 -0.56 27.24
C ILE A 119 -49.36 -1.24 27.80
N THR A 120 -48.17 -0.62 27.86
CA THR A 120 -47.85 0.66 28.51
C THR A 120 -46.54 1.32 28.04
N VAL A 121 -46.53 2.65 28.21
CA VAL A 121 -45.49 3.65 27.90
C VAL A 121 -44.28 3.53 28.83
N GLY A 122 -43.07 3.80 28.32
CA GLY A 122 -41.87 3.90 29.17
C GLY A 122 -40.58 4.32 28.50
N ALA A 123 -40.51 5.60 28.09
CA ALA A 123 -39.33 6.47 27.98
C ALA A 123 -38.12 6.09 27.08
N ILE A 124 -37.94 6.97 26.10
CA ILE A 124 -36.77 7.24 25.25
C ILE A 124 -35.63 7.82 26.11
N GLY A 125 -34.37 7.44 25.86
CA GLY A 125 -33.24 8.30 26.21
C GLY A 125 -31.84 7.68 26.32
N VAL A 126 -31.02 7.97 25.28
CA VAL A 126 -29.59 8.32 25.35
C VAL A 126 -28.52 7.19 25.25
N LEU A 127 -27.94 7.17 24.03
CA LEU A 127 -26.58 6.83 23.59
C LEU A 127 -25.45 7.17 24.58
N LEU A 128 -24.54 6.22 24.86
CA LEU A 128 -23.08 6.44 24.98
C LEU A 128 -22.31 5.10 25.10
N ALA A 129 -21.07 5.14 24.61
CA ALA A 129 -20.27 4.04 24.06
C ALA A 129 -19.34 3.29 25.05
N PHE A 130 -18.63 2.30 24.49
CA PHE A 130 -17.45 1.55 24.95
C PHE A 130 -17.68 0.14 25.52
N ILE A 131 -17.67 -0.86 24.62
CA ILE A 131 -17.14 -2.22 24.85
C ILE A 131 -15.61 -2.05 24.82
N GLY A 132 -14.78 -2.37 25.82
CA GLY A 132 -14.90 -3.37 26.88
C GLY A 132 -14.15 -4.63 26.47
N GLY A 133 -12.87 -4.77 26.84
CA GLY A 133 -12.17 -6.06 26.70
C GLY A 133 -10.65 -6.03 26.67
N ILE A 134 -10.01 -5.72 27.80
CA ILE A 134 -8.65 -6.18 28.11
C ILE A 134 -8.73 -7.71 28.24
N LEU A 135 -7.90 -8.47 27.53
CA LEU A 135 -7.65 -9.89 27.85
C LEU A 135 -6.15 -10.17 27.97
N LEU A 136 -5.78 -10.40 29.22
CA LEU A 136 -4.53 -10.91 29.74
C LEU A 136 -4.48 -12.44 29.55
N LEU A 137 -3.37 -13.00 29.05
CA LEU A 137 -2.96 -14.35 29.46
C LEU A 137 -1.43 -14.50 29.38
N ALA A 138 -0.85 -14.74 30.55
CA ALA A 138 0.50 -15.22 30.74
C ALA A 138 0.58 -16.72 30.40
N LEU A 139 1.74 -17.14 29.87
CA LEU A 139 2.46 -18.31 30.37
C LEU A 139 3.95 -18.14 30.09
#